data_AF-A0A3P8S996-F1
#
_entry.id   AF-A0A3P8S996-F1
#
_cell.length_a   1.000
_cell.length_b   1.000
_cell.length_c   1.000
_cell.angle_alpha   90.00
_cell.angle_beta   90.00
_cell.angle_gamma   90.00
#
_symmetry.space_group_name_H-M   'P 1'
#
loop_
_entity.id
_entity.type
_entity.pdbx_description
1 polymer ?
#
loop_
_entity_poly.entity_id
_entity_poly.type
_entity_poly.pdbx_seq_one_letter_code
_entity_poly.pdbx_strand_id
1 'polypeptide(L)' 'RSHFDVAGQAALRVASARVYSIVKSRDVQHFETALRFLEATFRLLPRLVAAIKHMKIMFGLKTMVRKYEEFVYSKNI' A
#
# COMPACT_ATOMS: atom_id res chain seq x y z
N ARG A 1 -9.69 21.43 22.31
CA ARG A 1 -9.65 21.19 20.84
C ARG A 1 -8.20 20.88 20.51
N SER A 2 -7.84 19.60 20.43
CA SER A 2 -6.43 19.19 20.27
C SER A 2 -5.89 19.67 18.93
N HIS A 3 -4.73 20.34 19.00
CA HIS A 3 -3.95 20.82 17.88
C HIS A 3 -3.32 19.61 17.17
N PHE A 4 -4.16 18.77 16.53
CA PHE A 4 -3.68 17.70 15.67
C PHE A 4 -2.87 18.34 14.55
N ASP A 5 -1.56 18.12 14.58
CA ASP A 5 -0.57 18.65 13.64
C ASP A 5 -1.09 18.61 12.19
N VAL A 6 -1.43 19.78 11.66
CA VAL A 6 -1.96 19.95 10.30
C VAL A 6 -0.93 19.46 9.28
N ALA A 7 0.37 19.58 9.58
CA ALA A 7 1.44 19.07 8.73
C ALA A 7 1.40 17.53 8.64
N GLY A 8 1.25 16.84 9.77
CA GLY A 8 1.07 15.39 9.81
C GLY A 8 -0.17 14.91 9.03
N GLN A 9 -1.29 15.63 9.11
CA GLN A 9 -2.50 15.30 8.33
C GLN A 9 -2.31 15.50 6.83
N ALA A 10 -1.65 16.59 6.42
CA ALA A 10 -1.34 16.85 5.02
C ALA A 10 -0.38 15.79 4.46
N ALA A 11 0.67 15.44 5.20
CA ALA A 11 1.62 14.39 4.83
C ALA A 11 0.93 13.03 4.62
N LEU A 12 0.02 12.65 5.52
CA LEU A 12 -0.76 11.41 5.39
C LEU A 12 -1.59 11.38 4.11
N ARG A 13 -2.22 12.52 3.75
CA ARG A 13 -3.02 12.64 2.52
C ARG A 13 -2.15 12.52 1.28
N VAL A 14 -0.99 13.18 1.25
CA VAL A 14 -0.04 13.08 0.12
C VAL A 14 0.47 11.65 -0.03
N ALA A 15 0.86 10.99 1.07
CA ALA A 15 1.29 9.59 1.05
C ALA A 15 0.19 8.66 0.53
N SER A 16 -1.05 8.86 1.01
CA SER A 16 -2.22 8.09 0.56
C SER A 16 -2.49 8.30 -0.93
N ALA A 17 -2.41 9.53 -1.44
CA ALA A 17 -2.59 9.85 -2.85
C ALA A 17 -1.51 9.19 -3.73
N ARG A 18 -0.26 9.17 -3.28
CA ARG A 18 0.84 8.48 -3.97
C ARG A 18 0.59 6.98 -4.05
N VAL A 19 0.21 6.35 -2.93
CA VAL A 19 -0.12 4.91 -2.88
C VAL A 19 -1.31 4.60 -3.78
N TYR A 20 -2.35 5.44 -3.76
CA TYR A 20 -3.49 5.30 -4.67
C TYR A 20 -3.06 5.35 -6.14
N SER A 21 -2.18 6.30 -6.50
CA SER A 21 -1.65 6.42 -7.86
C SER A 21 -0.91 5.15 -8.31
N ILE A 22 0.00 4.63 -7.47
CA ILE A 22 0.77 3.40 -7.74
C ILE A 22 -0.17 2.23 -8.03
N VAL A 23 -1.16 2.02 -7.15
CA VAL A 23 -2.11 0.90 -7.30
C VAL A 23 -2.99 1.09 -8.52
N LYS A 24 -3.47 2.32 -8.79
CA LYS A 24 -4.33 2.63 -9.93
C LYS A 24 -3.62 2.46 -11.27
N SER A 25 -2.37 2.90 -11.38
CA SER A 25 -1.57 2.77 -12.61
C SER A 25 -0.99 1.36 -12.79
N ARG A 26 -1.18 0.46 -11.82
CA ARG A 26 -0.56 -0.88 -11.79
C ARG A 26 0.96 -0.81 -11.91
N ASP A 27 1.57 0.16 -11.24
CA ASP A 27 3.02 0.30 -11.19
C ASP A 27 3.61 -0.73 -10.22
N VAL A 28 3.71 -1.98 -10.68
CA VAL A 28 4.09 -3.13 -9.84
C VAL A 28 5.50 -2.99 -9.26
N GLN A 29 6.40 -2.28 -9.95
CA GLN A 29 7.75 -1.96 -9.46
C GLN A 29 7.71 -1.18 -8.14
N HIS A 30 6.68 -0.35 -7.93
CA HIS A 30 6.51 0.46 -6.73
C HIS A 30 5.48 -0.10 -5.74
N PHE A 31 4.93 -1.31 -5.95
CA PHE A 31 3.96 -1.92 -5.04
C PHE A 31 4.52 -2.15 -3.63
N GLU A 32 5.83 -2.35 -3.48
CA GLU A 32 6.49 -2.42 -2.17
C GLU A 32 6.26 -1.16 -1.32
N THR A 33 6.21 0.02 -1.95
CA THR A 33 5.89 1.28 -1.26
C THR A 33 4.45 1.27 -0.74
N ALA A 34 3.50 0.75 -1.53
CA ALA A 34 2.11 0.61 -1.11
C ALA A 34 1.94 -0.40 0.03
N LEU A 35 2.65 -1.53 -0.04
CA LEU A 35 2.63 -2.57 1.00
C LEU A 35 3.13 -2.02 2.35
N ARG A 36 4.29 -1.35 2.35
CA ARG A 36 4.86 -0.72 3.56
C ARG A 36 3.92 0.31 4.17
N PHE A 37 3.30 1.14 3.34
CA PHE A 37 2.34 2.14 3.80
C PHE A 37 1.11 1.50 4.48
N LEU A 38 0.53 0.46 3.86
CA LEU A 38 -0.64 -0.24 4.41
C LEU A 38 -0.31 -1.01 5.69
N GLU A 39 0.88 -1.59 5.77
CA GLU A 39 1.37 -2.28 6.98
C GLU A 39 1.58 -1.28 8.14
N ALA A 40 2.25 -0.16 7.88
CA ALA A 40 2.43 0.90 8.86
C ALA A 40 1.07 1.47 9.33
N THR A 41 0.15 1.72 8.39
CA THR A 41 -1.18 2.23 8.70
C THR A 41 -1.96 1.29 9.61
N PHE A 42 -1.95 -0.01 9.34
CA PHE A 42 -2.66 -0.99 10.16
C PHE A 42 -2.00 -1.18 11.53
N ARG A 43 -0.67 -1.13 11.61
CA ARG A 43 0.05 -1.16 12.90
C ARG A 43 -0.29 0.03 13.79
N LEU A 44 -0.36 1.23 13.20
CA LEU A 44 -0.66 2.47 13.95
C LEU A 44 -2.15 2.62 14.26
N LEU A 45 -3.01 2.22 13.33
CA LEU A 45 -4.46 2.40 13.41
C LEU A 45 -5.19 1.08 13.11
N PRO A 46 -5.06 0.06 13.97
CA PRO A 46 -5.60 -1.29 13.71
C PRO A 46 -7.13 -1.34 13.60
N ARG A 47 -7.82 -0.29 14.06
CA ARG A 47 -9.28 -0.15 13.99
C ARG A 47 -9.78 0.63 12.77
N LEU A 48 -8.88 1.17 11.93
CA LEU A 48 -9.27 1.95 10.74
C LEU A 48 -10.04 1.10 9.73
N VAL A 49 -9.68 -0.18 9.61
CA VAL A 49 -10.35 -1.17 8.79
C VAL A 49 -10.39 -2.50 9.55
N ALA A 50 -11.40 -3.32 9.29
CA ALA A 50 -11.44 -4.68 9.83
C ALA A 50 -10.19 -5.47 9.41
N ALA A 51 -9.60 -6.24 10.33
CA ALA A 51 -8.38 -7.01 10.08
C ALA A 51 -8.46 -7.90 8.83
N ILE A 52 -9.61 -8.56 8.63
CA ILE A 52 -9.85 -9.38 7.43
C ILE A 52 -9.78 -8.57 6.13
N LYS A 53 -10.22 -7.30 6.13
CA LYS A 53 -10.16 -6.42 4.96
C LYS A 53 -8.70 -6.04 4.67
N HIS A 54 -7.94 -5.68 5.71
CA HIS A 54 -6.50 -5.41 5.57
C HIS A 54 -5.75 -6.60 4.98
N MET A 55 -5.98 -7.80 5.53
CA MET A 55 -5.36 -9.04 5.04
C MET A 55 -5.68 -9.30 3.56
N LYS A 56 -6.94 -9.14 3.14
CA LYS A 56 -7.33 -9.33 1.74
C LYS A 56 -6.62 -8.37 0.79
N ILE A 57 -6.47 -7.10 1.19
CA ILE A 57 -5.75 -6.09 0.39
C ILE A 57 -4.26 -6.47 0.29
N MET A 58 -3.61 -6.75 1.42
CA MET A 58 -2.19 -7.14 1.45
C MET A 58 -1.93 -8.41 0.64
N PHE A 59 -2.79 -9.41 0.77
CA PHE A 59 -2.69 -10.67 0.02
C PHE A 59 -2.81 -10.43 -1.49
N GLY A 60 -3.78 -9.62 -1.93
CA GLY A 60 -3.98 -9.29 -3.33
C GLY A 60 -2.77 -8.59 -3.94
N LEU A 61 -2.23 -7.58 -3.26
CA LEU A 61 -1.06 -6.83 -3.71
C LEU A 61 0.21 -7.70 -3.77
N LYS A 62 0.49 -8.48 -2.71
CA LYS A 62 1.64 -9.42 -2.70
C LYS A 62 1.55 -10.47 -3.80
N THR A 63 0.34 -10.96 -4.09
CA THR A 63 0.13 -11.94 -5.17
C THR A 63 0.38 -11.33 -6.55
N MET A 64 0.01 -10.07 -6.77
CA MET A 64 0.32 -9.37 -8.01
C MET A 64 1.82 -9.19 -8.22
N VAL A 65 2.58 -8.82 -7.18
CA VAL A 65 4.05 -8.70 -7.24
C VAL A 65 4.67 -10.04 -7.64
N ARG A 66 4.32 -11.13 -6.95
CA ARG A 66 4.84 -12.46 -7.26
C ARG A 66 4.56 -12.88 -8.71
N LYS A 67 3.32 -12.70 -9.18
CA LYS A 67 2.95 -13.04 -10.56
C LYS A 67 3.72 -12.23 -11.59
N TYR A 68 3.99 -10.96 -11.28
CA TYR A 68 4.78 -10.10 -12.16
C TYR A 68 6.25 -10.53 -12.18
N GLU A 69 6.84 -10.88 -11.02
CA GLU A 69 8.20 -11.44 -10.94
C GLU A 69 8.31 -12.75 -11.73
N GLU A 70 7.35 -13.67 -11.57
CA GLU A 70 7.26 -14.91 -12.36
C GLU A 70 7.17 -14.63 -13.86
N PHE A 71 6.34 -13.67 -14.27
CA PHE A 71 6.20 -13.27 -15.68
C PHE A 71 7.50 -12.68 -16.23
N VAL A 72 8.15 -11.79 -15.50
CA VAL A 72 9.43 -11.18 -15.90
C VAL A 72 10.51 -12.24 -16.00
N TYR A 73 10.60 -13.16 -15.03
CA TYR A 73 11.56 -14.26 -15.06
C TYR A 73 11.35 -15.16 -16.29
N SER A 74 10.10 -15.52 -16.60
CA SER A 74 9.74 -16.31 -17.78
C SER A 74 10.06 -15.63 -19.12
N LYS A 75 10.23 -14.29 -19.14
CA LYS A 75 10.57 -13.52 -20.34
C LYS A 75 12.08 -13.31 -20.50
N ASN A 76 12.88 -13.58 -19.47
CA ASN A 76 14.34 -13.45 -19.47
C ASN A 76 15.07 -14.80 -19.61
N ILE A 77 14.32 -15.87 -19.90
CA ILE A 77 14.79 -17.18 -20.35
C ILE A 77 14.40 -17.32 -21.82
#